data_AF-A0A7C3LFL0-F1
#
_entry.id   AF-A0A7C3LFL0-F1
#
_cell.length_a   1.000
_cell.length_b   1.000
_cell.length_c   1.000
_cell.angle_alpha   90.00
_cell.angle_beta   90.00
_cell.angle_gamma   90.00
#
_symmetry.space_group_name_H-M   'P 1'
#
loop_
_entity.id
_entity.type
_entity.pdbx_description
1 polymer ?
#
loop_
_entity_poly.entity_id
_entity_poly.type
_entity_poly.pdbx_seq_one_letter_code
_entity_poly.pdbx_strand_id
1 'polypeptide(L)'
;MPTCSLPWRWTSQSAPWAKKINPPAPERRRIHERDMDDQTQLPEGTELDRWSTSRGEGLGALSERTPVLLVFLRHAGCTFCREAMADLARQRRRIEEAGVHIVLVHMSSRERFRQFAGGYQLEDLDHITNPNRDFYRAFGLKRGNLRQLFGLEVWKRGIQAGLRDGHGLGAADGDTTQMPGAFLLHKRAVIRSHRHFLASDRLHYFLFCALPFLDNPDRSPDVQTA
;
A
#
# COMPACT_ATOMS: atom_id res chain seq x y z
N MET A 1 -17.81 7.34 -47.44
CA MET A 1 -17.23 6.04 -47.86
C MET A 1 -15.90 6.37 -48.54
N PRO A 2 -14.78 5.76 -48.12
CA PRO A 2 -14.58 4.32 -48.12
C PRO A 2 -14.25 3.73 -46.75
N THR A 3 -14.68 2.48 -46.59
CA THR A 3 -14.29 1.51 -45.56
C THR A 3 -12.89 0.98 -45.83
N CYS A 4 -12.06 0.83 -44.80
CA CYS A 4 -10.92 -0.10 -44.84
C CYS A 4 -10.78 -0.79 -43.49
N SER A 5 -11.55 -1.86 -43.35
CA SER A 5 -11.30 -2.97 -42.45
C SER A 5 -10.10 -3.76 -42.95
N LEU A 6 -9.12 -4.08 -42.09
CA LEU A 6 -8.47 -5.40 -42.01
C LEU A 6 -7.72 -5.53 -40.67
N PRO A 7 -7.66 -6.75 -40.09
CA PRO A 7 -7.40 -7.01 -38.68
C PRO A 7 -5.91 -7.20 -38.38
N TRP A 8 -5.50 -6.82 -37.17
CA TRP A 8 -4.19 -7.17 -36.65
C TRP A 8 -4.15 -8.66 -36.28
N ARG A 9 -3.41 -9.45 -37.06
CA ARG A 9 -3.08 -10.86 -36.76
C ARG A 9 -1.77 -10.87 -35.99
N TRP A 10 -1.77 -11.35 -34.75
CA TRP A 10 -0.54 -11.68 -34.03
C TRP A 10 0.00 -13.01 -34.58
N THR A 11 1.14 -12.97 -35.27
CA THR A 11 1.93 -14.17 -35.57
C THR A 11 2.87 -14.43 -34.40
N SER A 12 2.67 -15.54 -33.69
CA SER A 12 3.61 -16.04 -32.69
C SER A 12 4.87 -16.55 -33.37
N GLN A 13 5.90 -15.70 -33.49
CA GLN A 13 7.26 -16.16 -33.77
C GLN A 13 8.16 -15.65 -32.64
N SER A 14 8.67 -16.59 -31.86
CA SER A 14 9.58 -16.36 -30.75
C SER A 14 10.95 -15.91 -31.25
N ALA A 15 11.43 -14.77 -30.75
CA ALA A 15 12.73 -14.22 -31.11
C ALA A 15 13.88 -15.10 -30.55
N PRO A 16 14.99 -15.32 -31.29
CA PRO A 16 15.99 -16.35 -30.97
C PRO A 16 17.00 -16.00 -29.86
N TRP A 17 16.84 -14.87 -29.16
CA TRP A 17 17.82 -14.42 -28.15
C TRP A 17 17.49 -14.85 -26.71
N ALA A 18 16.37 -15.58 -26.49
CA ALA A 18 15.90 -15.98 -25.17
C ALA A 18 16.67 -17.15 -24.50
N LYS A 19 17.87 -17.51 -24.97
CA LYS A 19 18.70 -18.57 -24.38
C LYS A 19 20.10 -18.06 -24.06
N LYS A 20 20.25 -17.44 -22.89
CA LYS A 20 21.43 -17.48 -21.98
C LYS A 20 21.40 -16.23 -21.10
N ILE A 21 20.78 -16.38 -19.93
CA ILE A 21 21.16 -15.85 -18.61
C ILE A 21 20.08 -16.45 -17.69
N ASN A 22 20.42 -17.51 -16.97
CA ASN A 22 19.56 -18.04 -15.93
C ASN A 22 20.00 -17.35 -14.63
N PRO A 23 19.36 -16.25 -14.18
CA PRO A 23 19.66 -15.72 -12.87
C PRO A 23 19.33 -16.80 -11.84
N PRO A 24 20.14 -17.01 -10.79
CA PRO A 24 19.78 -17.95 -9.74
C PRO A 24 18.40 -17.55 -9.22
N ALA A 25 17.46 -18.50 -9.21
CA ALA A 25 16.14 -18.29 -8.65
C ALA A 25 16.32 -17.73 -7.23
N PRO A 26 15.56 -16.67 -6.84
CA PRO A 26 15.67 -16.16 -5.49
C PRO A 26 15.37 -17.31 -4.53
N GLU A 27 16.37 -17.63 -3.71
CA GLU A 27 16.30 -18.66 -2.70
C GLU A 27 15.06 -18.38 -1.84
N ARG A 28 13.98 -19.16 -2.05
CA ARG A 28 12.81 -19.15 -1.17
C ARG A 28 13.29 -19.68 0.18
N ARG A 29 13.84 -18.81 1.01
CA ARG A 29 14.03 -19.10 2.43
C ARG A 29 12.64 -19.42 2.96
N ARG A 30 12.46 -20.69 3.36
CA ARG A 30 11.36 -21.13 4.22
C ARG A 30 11.51 -20.43 5.57
N ILE A 31 11.06 -19.19 5.63
CA ILE A 31 10.71 -18.54 6.88
C ILE A 31 9.42 -19.24 7.31
N HIS A 32 9.43 -19.79 8.53
CA HIS A 32 8.35 -20.62 9.06
C HIS A 32 6.95 -20.05 8.77
N GLU A 33 6.10 -20.82 8.09
CA GLU A 33 4.64 -20.63 7.99
C GLU A 33 3.95 -20.54 9.36
N ARG A 34 4.64 -20.90 10.45
CA ARG A 34 4.11 -20.97 11.82
C ARG A 34 3.87 -19.63 12.53
N ASP A 35 4.32 -18.50 11.96
CA ASP A 35 4.02 -17.17 12.52
C ASP A 35 2.88 -16.45 11.75
N MET A 36 2.25 -17.12 10.77
CA MET A 36 1.31 -16.52 9.82
C MET A 36 -0.18 -16.78 10.16
N ASP A 37 -0.48 -17.24 11.37
CA ASP A 37 -1.86 -17.31 11.88
C ASP A 37 -2.29 -15.92 12.40
N ASP A 38 -2.63 -15.03 11.47
CA ASP A 38 -3.39 -13.83 11.79
C ASP A 38 -4.88 -14.06 11.48
N GLN A 39 -5.55 -14.81 12.35
CA GLN A 39 -7.01 -15.04 12.31
C GLN A 39 -7.83 -13.79 12.67
N THR A 40 -7.27 -12.58 12.55
CA THR A 40 -8.03 -11.35 12.80
C THR A 40 -9.10 -11.18 11.72
N GLN A 41 -10.36 -11.35 12.10
CA GLN A 41 -11.50 -10.98 11.25
C GLN A 41 -11.42 -9.48 10.96
N LEU A 42 -11.32 -9.14 9.67
CA LEU A 42 -11.21 -7.76 9.21
C LEU A 42 -12.59 -7.10 9.25
N PRO A 43 -12.64 -5.79 9.56
CA PRO A 43 -13.92 -5.08 9.60
C PRO A 43 -14.54 -4.99 8.21
N GLU A 44 -15.87 -5.12 8.17
CA GLU A 44 -16.67 -5.07 6.94
C GLU A 44 -18.01 -4.37 7.19
N GLY A 45 -18.74 -4.08 6.10
CA GLY A 45 -20.05 -3.47 6.16
C GLY A 45 -20.03 -2.10 6.85
N THR A 46 -20.98 -1.89 7.76
CA THR A 46 -21.13 -0.66 8.57
C THR A 46 -20.09 -0.49 9.65
N GLU A 47 -19.32 -1.52 9.98
CA GLU A 47 -18.23 -1.36 10.95
C GLU A 47 -17.14 -0.43 10.45
N LEU A 48 -16.91 -0.39 9.14
CA LEU A 48 -15.94 0.53 8.52
C LEU A 48 -16.32 2.01 8.71
N ASP A 49 -17.61 2.33 8.87
CA ASP A 49 -18.06 3.71 9.06
C ASP A 49 -17.75 4.27 10.47
N ARG A 50 -17.22 3.44 11.37
CA ARG A 50 -16.67 3.90 12.66
C ARG A 50 -15.46 4.82 12.47
N TRP A 51 -14.79 4.75 11.33
CA TRP A 51 -13.65 5.60 10.99
C TRP A 51 -14.02 6.53 9.85
N SER A 52 -13.76 7.82 10.05
CA SER A 52 -14.00 8.85 9.04
C SER A 52 -12.69 9.47 8.58
N THR A 53 -12.63 9.81 7.30
CA THR A 53 -11.50 10.53 6.73
C THR A 53 -11.39 11.92 7.31
N SER A 54 -10.28 12.58 7.02
CA SER A 54 -10.00 13.94 7.42
C SER A 54 -11.02 14.97 6.87
N ARG A 55 -11.84 14.58 5.88
CA ARG A 55 -12.93 15.38 5.31
C ARG A 55 -14.30 15.05 5.89
N GLY A 56 -14.37 14.13 6.87
CA GLY A 56 -15.59 13.73 7.54
C GLY A 56 -16.39 12.63 6.83
N GLU A 57 -15.88 12.06 5.74
CA GLU A 57 -16.55 10.96 5.04
C GLU A 57 -16.28 9.62 5.75
N GLY A 58 -17.33 8.80 5.96
CA GLY A 58 -17.20 7.45 6.52
C GLY A 58 -16.47 6.50 5.56
N LEU A 59 -15.53 5.71 6.08
CA LEU A 59 -14.69 4.84 5.25
C LEU A 59 -15.48 3.74 4.53
N GLY A 60 -16.52 3.20 5.15
CA GLY A 60 -17.42 2.22 4.53
C GLY A 60 -18.15 2.86 3.34
N ALA A 61 -18.78 4.02 3.55
CA ALA A 61 -19.46 4.77 2.50
C ALA A 61 -18.52 5.13 1.32
N LEU A 62 -17.30 5.56 1.62
CA LEU A 62 -16.28 5.83 0.60
C LEU A 62 -15.93 4.56 -0.20
N SER A 63 -15.69 3.44 0.49
CA SER A 63 -15.34 2.15 -0.14
C SER A 63 -16.47 1.52 -0.95
N GLU A 64 -17.73 1.87 -0.66
CA GLU A 64 -18.90 1.47 -1.45
C GLU A 64 -18.87 2.13 -2.83
N ARG A 65 -18.56 3.42 -2.87
CA ARG A 65 -18.52 4.24 -4.09
C ARG A 65 -17.33 3.90 -4.98
N THR A 66 -16.17 3.68 -4.38
CA THR A 66 -14.91 3.53 -5.12
C THR A 66 -13.95 2.59 -4.39
N PRO A 67 -13.05 1.87 -5.09
CA PRO A 67 -11.98 1.14 -4.42
C PRO A 67 -11.12 2.11 -3.59
N VAL A 68 -10.75 1.72 -2.37
CA VAL A 68 -9.94 2.51 -1.45
C VAL A 68 -8.65 1.77 -1.12
N LEU A 69 -7.51 2.39 -1.45
CA LEU A 69 -6.20 1.99 -0.94
C LEU A 69 -6.00 2.63 0.43
N LEU A 70 -6.12 1.83 1.48
CA LEU A 70 -5.92 2.24 2.86
C LEU A 70 -4.50 1.87 3.32
N VAL A 71 -3.65 2.87 3.55
CA VAL A 71 -2.24 2.67 3.93
C VAL A 71 -2.00 3.09 5.38
N PHE A 72 -1.67 2.13 6.22
CA PHE A 72 -1.29 2.36 7.62
C PHE A 72 0.20 2.67 7.72
N LEU A 73 0.50 3.90 8.10
CA LEU A 73 1.85 4.40 8.33
C LEU A 73 2.30 4.13 9.76
N ARG A 74 3.61 4.15 10.01
CA ARG A 74 4.17 4.07 11.38
C ARG A 74 4.25 5.47 11.99
N HIS A 75 5.47 6.00 12.10
CA HIS A 75 5.79 7.34 12.55
C HIS A 75 6.63 8.06 11.50
N ALA A 76 6.56 9.40 11.49
CA ALA A 76 7.28 10.25 10.53
C ALA A 76 8.81 10.15 10.62
N GLY A 77 9.36 9.71 11.77
CA GLY A 77 10.79 9.49 11.96
C GLY A 77 11.34 8.19 11.36
N CYS A 78 10.49 7.26 10.92
CA CYS A 78 10.91 5.95 10.40
C CYS A 78 11.35 6.05 8.94
N THR A 79 12.56 5.59 8.62
CA THR A 79 13.08 5.53 7.24
C THR A 79 12.15 4.76 6.29
N PHE A 80 11.55 3.65 6.73
CA PHE A 80 10.64 2.88 5.89
C PHE A 80 9.29 3.56 5.68
N CYS A 81 8.83 4.35 6.66
CA CYS A 81 7.64 5.18 6.48
C CYS A 81 7.90 6.26 5.41
N ARG A 82 9.09 6.88 5.44
CA ARG A 82 9.54 7.84 4.42
C ARG A 82 9.66 7.20 3.04
N GLU A 83 10.22 5.99 2.97
CA GLU A 83 10.29 5.22 1.73
C GLU A 83 8.89 4.91 1.17
N ALA A 84 7.97 4.44 2.03
CA ALA A 84 6.59 4.18 1.66
C ALA A 84 5.87 5.44 1.13
N MET A 85 6.07 6.59 1.77
CA MET A 85 5.53 7.88 1.31
C MET A 85 6.10 8.27 -0.06
N ALA A 86 7.41 8.10 -0.27
CA ALA A 86 8.06 8.37 -1.55
C ALA A 86 7.57 7.43 -2.67
N ASP A 87 7.37 6.14 -2.35
CA ASP A 87 6.81 5.16 -3.29
C ASP A 87 5.38 5.48 -3.67
N LEU A 88 4.57 5.83 -2.68
CA LEU A 88 3.19 6.20 -2.90
C LEU A 88 3.10 7.46 -3.75
N ALA A 89 3.93 8.48 -3.48
CA ALA A 89 4.00 9.68 -4.29
C ALA A 89 4.35 9.39 -5.76
N ARG A 90 5.35 8.52 -6.01
CA ARG A 90 5.71 8.10 -7.38
C ARG A 90 4.59 7.34 -8.10
N GLN A 91 3.76 6.60 -7.37
CA GLN A 91 2.71 5.75 -7.93
C GLN A 91 1.33 6.40 -7.93
N ARG A 92 1.15 7.49 -7.17
CA ARG A 92 -0.12 8.17 -6.91
C ARG A 92 -0.96 8.35 -8.16
N ARG A 93 -0.38 9.00 -9.19
CA ARG A 93 -1.10 9.32 -10.43
C ARG A 93 -1.73 8.08 -11.06
N ARG A 94 -0.97 6.97 -11.16
CA ARG A 94 -1.46 5.73 -11.75
C ARG A 94 -2.55 5.05 -10.91
N ILE A 95 -2.46 5.18 -9.58
CA ILE A 95 -3.46 4.62 -8.66
C ILE A 95 -4.78 5.40 -8.81
N GLU A 96 -4.70 6.73 -8.82
CA GLU A 96 -5.86 7.62 -8.99
C GLU A 96 -6.48 7.49 -10.40
N GLU A 97 -5.67 7.41 -11.46
CA GLU A 97 -6.11 7.16 -12.84
C GLU A 97 -6.84 5.80 -12.98
N ALA A 98 -6.55 4.83 -12.13
CA ALA A 98 -7.25 3.55 -12.06
C ALA A 98 -8.55 3.60 -11.23
N GLY A 99 -8.97 4.79 -10.80
CA GLY A 99 -10.18 5.00 -10.00
C GLY A 99 -10.03 4.57 -8.53
N VAL A 100 -8.81 4.41 -8.02
CA VAL A 100 -8.58 4.00 -6.63
C VAL A 100 -8.32 5.24 -5.77
N HIS A 101 -9.12 5.41 -4.71
CA HIS A 101 -8.97 6.50 -3.76
C HIS A 101 -7.94 6.14 -2.68
N ILE A 102 -7.02 7.05 -2.39
CA ILE A 102 -5.93 6.79 -1.42
C ILE A 102 -6.28 7.41 -0.07
N VAL A 103 -6.21 6.61 0.99
CA VAL A 103 -6.41 7.06 2.38
C VAL A 103 -5.21 6.65 3.24
N LEU A 104 -4.62 7.62 3.93
CA LEU A 104 -3.47 7.40 4.82
C LEU A 104 -3.89 7.32 6.28
N VAL A 105 -3.47 6.30 7.01
CA VAL A 105 -3.72 6.17 8.46
C VAL A 105 -2.44 6.45 9.22
N HIS A 106 -2.50 7.32 10.23
CA HIS A 106 -1.35 7.73 11.02
C HIS A 106 -1.73 8.01 12.48
N MET A 107 -0.72 8.09 13.36
CA MET A 107 -0.91 8.36 14.79
C MET A 107 -0.65 9.83 15.20
N SER A 108 -0.04 10.64 14.33
CA SER A 108 0.28 12.05 14.59
C SER A 108 -0.96 12.96 14.56
N SER A 109 -0.85 14.17 15.10
CA SER A 109 -1.90 15.19 14.88
C SER A 109 -2.05 15.51 13.40
N ARG A 110 -3.21 16.06 13.02
CA ARG A 110 -3.51 16.43 11.64
C ARG A 110 -2.50 17.41 11.05
N GLU A 111 -2.14 18.44 11.82
CA GLU A 111 -1.22 19.50 11.41
C GLU A 111 0.18 18.93 11.17
N ARG A 112 0.69 18.13 12.12
CA ARG A 112 2.00 17.48 12.01
C ARG A 112 2.05 16.52 10.84
N PHE A 113 0.99 15.75 10.64
CA PHE A 113 0.91 14.82 9.52
C PHE A 113 0.88 15.54 8.18
N ARG A 114 0.09 16.60 8.03
CA ARG A 114 0.06 17.41 6.80
C ARG A 114 1.42 18.01 6.48
N GLN A 115 2.13 18.53 7.49
CA GLN A 115 3.50 19.04 7.30
C GLN A 115 4.44 17.93 6.81
N PHE A 116 4.38 16.74 7.40
CA PHE A 116 5.18 15.60 6.98
C PHE A 116 4.83 15.12 5.57
N ALA A 117 3.54 14.98 5.26
CA ALA A 117 3.05 14.57 3.95
C ALA A 117 3.35 15.61 2.85
N GLY A 118 3.42 16.90 3.22
CA GLY A 118 3.83 18.01 2.35
C GLY A 118 5.20 17.83 1.73
N GLY A 119 6.14 17.21 2.46
CA GLY A 119 7.45 16.87 1.91
C GLY A 119 7.42 15.86 0.75
N TYR A 120 6.27 15.21 0.52
CA TYR A 120 6.03 14.24 -0.55
C TYR A 120 4.93 14.66 -1.51
N GLN A 121 4.35 15.86 -1.38
CA GLN A 121 3.20 16.32 -2.16
C GLN A 121 1.96 15.41 -1.99
N LEU A 122 1.74 14.96 -0.74
CA LEU A 122 0.64 14.05 -0.35
C LEU A 122 -0.26 14.65 0.74
N GLU A 123 -0.08 15.92 1.11
CA GLU A 123 -0.83 16.63 2.16
C GLU A 123 -2.31 16.88 1.83
N ASP A 124 -2.66 16.74 0.55
CA ASP A 124 -4.02 16.86 0.04
C ASP A 124 -4.78 15.53 0.06
N LEU A 125 -4.08 14.39 0.25
CA LEU A 125 -4.73 13.10 0.39
C LEU A 125 -5.59 13.02 1.66
N ASP A 126 -6.66 12.22 1.56
CA ASP A 126 -7.43 11.86 2.73
C ASP A 126 -6.61 11.05 3.71
N HIS A 127 -6.85 11.30 4.99
CA HIS A 127 -6.15 10.61 6.05
C HIS A 127 -7.03 10.39 7.27
N ILE A 128 -6.63 9.47 8.14
CA ILE A 128 -7.32 9.14 9.38
C ILE A 128 -6.29 9.21 10.50
N THR A 129 -6.55 10.09 11.47
CA THR A 129 -5.75 10.21 12.68
C THR A 129 -6.23 9.19 13.70
N ASN A 130 -5.35 8.28 14.11
CA ASN A 130 -5.67 7.19 15.03
C ASN A 130 -4.60 7.00 16.13
N PRO A 131 -4.46 7.95 17.08
CA PRO A 131 -3.42 7.91 18.11
C PRO A 131 -3.59 6.77 19.12
N ASN A 132 -4.84 6.32 19.35
CA ASN A 132 -5.16 5.20 20.25
C ASN A 132 -4.89 3.81 19.63
N ARG A 133 -4.57 3.76 18.32
CA ARG A 133 -4.26 2.57 17.53
C ARG A 133 -5.38 1.53 17.48
N ASP A 134 -6.62 1.88 17.80
CA ASP A 134 -7.74 0.93 17.72
C ASP A 134 -8.02 0.50 16.28
N PHE A 135 -7.81 1.38 15.31
CA PHE A 135 -7.96 1.10 13.89
C PHE A 135 -6.87 0.14 13.40
N TYR A 136 -5.63 0.36 13.84
CA TYR A 136 -4.52 -0.57 13.58
C TYR A 136 -4.84 -1.97 14.11
N ARG A 137 -5.36 -2.06 15.36
CA ARG A 137 -5.74 -3.35 15.96
C ARG A 137 -6.91 -4.01 15.25
N ALA A 138 -7.92 -3.25 14.84
CA ALA A 138 -9.05 -3.77 14.05
C ALA A 138 -8.57 -4.38 12.72
N PHE A 139 -7.54 -3.78 12.13
CA PHE A 139 -6.86 -4.32 10.96
C PHE A 139 -5.74 -5.29 11.32
N GLY A 140 -5.69 -5.87 12.53
CA GLY A 140 -4.69 -6.85 13.00
C GLY A 140 -3.22 -6.38 12.99
N LEU A 141 -2.97 -5.09 12.77
CA LEU A 141 -1.62 -4.52 12.76
C LEU A 141 -1.15 -4.33 14.20
N LYS A 142 -0.53 -5.38 14.74
CA LYS A 142 0.05 -5.38 16.08
C LYS A 142 1.39 -4.63 16.10
N ARG A 143 1.89 -4.35 17.29
CA ARG A 143 3.27 -3.87 17.48
C ARG A 143 4.25 -4.98 17.07
N GLY A 144 5.29 -4.60 16.34
CA GLY A 144 6.40 -5.49 16.01
C GLY A 144 7.35 -5.66 17.19
N ASN A 145 7.97 -6.83 17.28
CA ASN A 145 9.00 -7.10 18.28
C ASN A 145 10.32 -6.38 17.92
N LEU A 146 11.17 -6.09 18.91
CA LEU A 146 12.46 -5.38 18.72
C LEU A 146 13.34 -5.96 17.58
N ARG A 147 13.29 -7.28 17.33
CA ARG A 147 13.99 -7.93 16.20
C ARG A 147 13.43 -7.58 14.82
N GLN A 148 12.12 -7.33 14.70
CA GLN A 148 11.47 -6.88 13.48
C GLN A 148 11.72 -5.38 13.21
N LEU A 149 12.10 -4.63 14.25
CA LEU A 149 12.35 -3.19 14.21
C LEU A 149 13.83 -2.81 14.07
N PHE A 150 14.73 -3.65 14.58
CA PHE A 150 16.18 -3.39 14.69
C PHE A 150 17.03 -4.60 14.26
N GLY A 151 16.48 -5.53 13.47
CA GLY A 151 17.24 -6.65 12.92
C GLY A 151 18.39 -6.18 12.01
N LEU A 152 19.43 -7.01 11.86
CA LEU A 152 20.63 -6.67 11.07
C LEU A 152 20.30 -6.25 9.63
N GLU A 153 19.27 -6.86 9.04
CA GLU A 153 18.76 -6.52 7.70
C GLU A 153 18.04 -5.17 7.65
N VAL A 154 17.33 -4.79 8.73
CA VAL A 154 16.72 -3.47 8.90
C VAL A 154 17.78 -2.39 9.05
N TRP A 155 18.87 -2.67 9.77
CA TRP A 155 20.02 -1.75 9.89
C TRP A 155 20.77 -1.57 8.57
N LYS A 156 21.06 -2.66 7.84
CA LYS A 156 21.69 -2.60 6.50
C LYS A 156 20.84 -1.81 5.50
N ARG A 157 19.53 -2.08 5.46
CA ARG A 157 18.58 -1.32 4.62
C ARG A 157 18.43 0.12 5.07
N GLY A 158 18.40 0.38 6.38
CA GLY A 158 18.33 1.74 6.94
C GLY A 158 19.55 2.59 6.60
N ILE A 159 20.75 2.00 6.65
CA ILE A 159 22.00 2.62 6.18
C ILE A 159 21.92 2.87 4.67
N GLN A 160 21.48 1.89 3.88
CA GLN A 160 21.36 2.04 2.42
C GLN A 160 20.35 3.13 2.03
N ALA A 161 19.15 3.13 2.60
CA ALA A 161 18.11 4.13 2.33
C ALA A 161 18.49 5.53 2.85
N GLY A 162 19.25 5.60 3.96
CA GLY A 162 19.78 6.86 4.48
C GLY A 162 20.90 7.45 3.62
N LEU A 163 21.80 6.62 3.07
CA LEU A 163 22.94 7.06 2.26
C LEU A 163 22.64 7.21 0.76
N ARG A 164 21.76 6.39 0.17
CA ARG A 164 21.42 6.45 -1.26
C ARG A 164 20.16 7.24 -1.58
N ASP A 165 19.13 7.14 -0.73
CA ASP A 165 17.79 7.66 -1.05
C ASP A 165 17.43 8.92 -0.24
N GLY A 166 18.32 9.40 0.63
CA GLY A 166 18.15 10.65 1.38
C GLY A 166 17.05 10.61 2.46
N HIS A 167 16.50 9.44 2.77
CA HIS A 167 15.40 9.26 3.72
C HIS A 167 15.89 9.10 5.17
N GLY A 168 16.77 10.01 5.62
CA GLY A 168 17.47 9.95 6.91
C GLY A 168 16.58 9.73 8.15
N LEU A 169 17.24 9.49 9.30
CA LEU A 169 16.56 9.31 10.59
C LEU A 169 15.99 10.65 11.08
N GLY A 170 14.66 10.77 11.14
CA GLY A 170 13.98 11.93 11.73
C GLY A 170 13.67 11.71 13.21
N ALA A 171 13.38 12.79 13.96
CA ALA A 171 12.95 12.70 15.35
C ALA A 171 11.77 11.72 15.50
N ALA A 172 11.85 10.84 16.49
CA ALA A 172 10.81 9.84 16.76
C ALA A 172 9.59 10.54 17.38
N ASP A 173 8.59 10.85 16.56
CA ASP A 173 7.26 11.30 17.03
C ASP A 173 6.26 10.16 16.82
N GLY A 174 5.84 9.49 17.91
CA GLY A 174 4.88 8.39 17.91
C GLY A 174 5.44 7.02 18.34
N ASP A 175 4.62 5.97 18.20
CA ASP A 175 4.97 4.60 18.60
C ASP A 175 5.95 3.96 17.61
N THR A 176 7.20 3.81 18.03
CA THR A 176 8.29 3.22 17.22
C THR A 176 8.13 1.72 16.98
N THR A 177 7.15 1.07 17.60
CA THR A 177 6.93 -0.38 17.46
C THR A 177 5.75 -0.74 16.57
N GLN A 178 4.86 0.19 16.24
CA GLN A 178 3.62 -0.07 15.49
C GLN A 178 3.87 -0.50 14.03
N MET A 179 3.47 -1.71 13.59
CA MET A 179 3.69 -2.18 12.20
C MET A 179 2.83 -1.44 11.17
N PRO A 180 3.36 -1.23 9.94
CA PRO A 180 2.59 -0.68 8.82
C PRO A 180 1.81 -1.77 8.08
N GLY A 181 0.90 -1.35 7.23
CA GLY A 181 0.09 -2.25 6.40
C GLY A 181 -0.57 -1.51 5.25
N ALA A 182 -1.00 -2.25 4.25
CA ALA A 182 -1.83 -1.72 3.17
C ALA A 182 -3.00 -2.66 2.92
N PHE A 183 -4.17 -2.09 2.72
CA PHE A 183 -5.40 -2.82 2.48
C PHE A 183 -6.13 -2.20 1.31
N LEU A 184 -6.77 -3.03 0.51
CA LEU A 184 -7.65 -2.58 -0.56
C LEU A 184 -9.09 -2.88 -0.14
N LEU A 185 -9.90 -1.84 -0.03
CA LEU A 185 -11.30 -1.92 0.35
C LEU A 185 -12.16 -1.67 -0.89
N HIS A 186 -13.24 -2.41 -1.04
CA HIS A 186 -14.24 -2.16 -2.08
C HIS A 186 -15.55 -2.81 -1.67
N LYS A 187 -16.69 -2.14 -1.91
CA LYS A 187 -18.02 -2.62 -1.51
C LYS A 187 -18.08 -2.96 -0.03
N ARG A 188 -17.52 -2.08 0.79
CA ARG A 188 -17.50 -2.18 2.26
C ARG A 188 -16.83 -3.45 2.80
N ALA A 189 -15.97 -4.07 2.01
CA ALA A 189 -15.20 -5.23 2.41
C ALA A 189 -13.71 -5.02 2.12
N VAL A 190 -12.86 -5.66 2.92
CA VAL A 190 -11.43 -5.72 2.62
C VAL A 190 -11.20 -6.83 1.58
N ILE A 191 -10.88 -6.45 0.35
CA ILE A 191 -10.67 -7.39 -0.76
C ILE A 191 -9.21 -7.83 -0.92
N ARG A 192 -8.26 -7.07 -0.34
CA ARG A 192 -6.86 -7.48 -0.18
C ARG A 192 -6.24 -6.91 1.08
N SER A 193 -5.29 -7.66 1.63
CA SER A 193 -4.46 -7.25 2.76
C SER A 193 -2.99 -7.47 2.46
N HIS A 194 -2.15 -6.56 2.93
CA HIS A 194 -0.71 -6.69 2.99
C HIS A 194 -0.24 -6.20 4.36
N ARG A 195 0.15 -7.16 5.20
CA ARG A 195 0.73 -6.93 6.51
C ARG A 195 2.23 -7.08 6.36
N HIS A 196 2.99 -6.05 6.68
CA HIS A 196 4.45 -6.12 6.56
C HIS A 196 4.97 -7.08 7.64
N PHE A 197 5.81 -8.03 7.26
CA PHE A 197 6.44 -8.95 8.21
C PHE A 197 7.74 -8.35 8.76
N LEU A 198 8.45 -7.61 7.90
CA LEU A 198 9.57 -6.75 8.25
C LEU A 198 9.20 -5.29 7.99
N ALA A 199 9.70 -4.37 8.82
CA ALA A 199 9.49 -2.94 8.60
C ALA A 199 10.03 -2.45 7.24
N SER A 200 10.96 -3.20 6.63
CA SER A 200 11.60 -2.93 5.33
C SER A 200 10.92 -3.56 4.12
N ASP A 201 9.81 -4.30 4.30
CA ASP A 201 9.06 -4.82 3.17
C ASP A 201 8.52 -3.65 2.33
N ARG A 202 8.60 -3.78 1.01
CA ARG A 202 8.26 -2.69 0.09
C ARG A 202 7.15 -3.16 -0.84
N LEU A 203 6.01 -2.47 -0.77
CA LEU A 203 4.83 -2.79 -1.54
C LEU A 203 4.80 -1.98 -2.84
N HIS A 204 4.59 -2.65 -3.97
CA HIS A 204 4.27 -1.95 -5.21
C HIS A 204 2.77 -1.60 -5.24
N TYR A 205 2.40 -0.46 -4.64
CA TYR A 205 1.01 -0.02 -4.43
C TYR A 205 0.11 -0.14 -5.66
N PHE A 206 0.54 0.31 -6.84
CA PHE A 206 -0.28 0.22 -8.05
C PHE A 206 -0.63 -1.24 -8.41
N LEU A 207 0.37 -2.14 -8.42
CA LEU A 207 0.13 -3.55 -8.69
C LEU A 207 -0.72 -4.20 -7.59
N PHE A 208 -0.52 -3.79 -6.35
CA PHE A 208 -1.35 -4.24 -5.23
C PHE A 208 -2.84 -3.87 -5.45
N CYS A 209 -3.11 -2.67 -5.97
CA CYS A 209 -4.47 -2.24 -6.30
C CYS A 209 -5.03 -2.94 -7.55
N ALA A 210 -4.22 -3.13 -8.59
CA ALA A 210 -4.69 -3.59 -9.90
C ALA A 210 -5.04 -5.09 -9.96
N LEU A 211 -4.30 -5.95 -9.25
CA LEU A 211 -4.42 -7.42 -9.41
C LEU A 211 -5.85 -7.99 -9.27
N PRO A 212 -6.67 -7.61 -8.27
CA PRO A 212 -8.05 -8.11 -8.17
C PRO A 212 -8.93 -7.85 -9.38
N PHE A 213 -8.59 -6.84 -10.17
CA PHE A 213 -9.35 -6.43 -11.35
C PHE A 213 -8.75 -6.98 -12.65
N LEU A 214 -7.53 -7.54 -12.62
CA LEU A 214 -6.89 -8.19 -13.76
C LEU A 214 -7.21 -9.69 -13.83
N ASP A 215 -7.38 -10.34 -12.68
CA ASP A 215 -7.67 -11.77 -12.59
C ASP A 215 -9.17 -12.11 -12.84
N ASN A 216 -9.99 -11.09 -13.15
CA ASN A 216 -11.42 -11.24 -13.44
C ASN A 216 -11.82 -10.48 -14.72
N PRO A 217 -11.69 -11.11 -15.92
CA PRO A 217 -11.94 -10.45 -17.21
C PRO A 217 -13.40 -10.08 -17.47
N ASP A 218 -14.36 -10.54 -16.64
CA ASP A 218 -15.79 -10.25 -16.77
C ASP A 218 -16.20 -8.87 -16.22
N ARG A 219 -15.26 -8.08 -15.68
CA ARG A 219 -15.46 -6.65 -15.44
C ARG A 219 -14.78 -5.83 -16.53
N SER A 220 -15.41 -5.76 -17.70
CA SER A 220 -15.13 -4.67 -18.63
C SER A 220 -15.41 -3.34 -17.92
N PRO A 221 -14.54 -2.32 -18.04
CA PRO A 221 -14.89 -1.00 -17.56
C PRO A 221 -16.00 -0.47 -18.46
N ASP A 222 -17.22 -0.39 -17.93
CA ASP A 222 -18.17 0.62 -18.39
C ASP A 222 -17.63 2.00 -17.98
N VAL A 223 -16.53 2.39 -18.62
CA VAL A 223 -16.18 3.77 -18.88
C VAL A 223 -16.73 4.04 -20.27
N GLN A 224 -18.06 4.10 -20.35
CA GLN A 224 -18.73 4.75 -21.47
C GLN A 224 -18.69 6.24 -21.18
N THR A 225 -17.89 6.91 -22.01
CA THR A 225 -17.92 8.34 -22.30
C THR A 225 -19.35 8.88 -22.31
N ALA A 226 -19.59 9.91 -21.49
CA ALA A 226 -20.57 10.95 -21.74
C ALA A 226 -19.81 12.29 -21.85
#